data_AF-A0A6N3HCD5-F1
#
_entry.id   AF-A0A6N3HCD5-F1
#
_cell.length_a   1.000
_cell.length_b   1.000
_cell.length_c   1.000
_cell.angle_alpha   90.00
_cell.angle_beta   90.00
_cell.angle_gamma   90.00
#
_symmetry.space_group_name_H-M   'P 1'
#
loop_
_entity.id
_entity.type
_entity.pdbx_description
1 polymer ?
#
loop_
_entity_poly.entity_id
_entity_poly.type
_entity_poly.pdbx_seq_one_letter_code
_entity_poly.pdbx_strand_id
1 'polypeptide(L)'
;MINESGIKFDEVEGESLDTPFSLYSGGGVIFGVTGGVTESVIRTIYEDQSQKGLKDLQFVGMRGMDGVKVCEIEINGLQLKIGIVSGLANAEKIIQSIESGKEHFDFVEVMACNGGCIGGAGQPFGLNKTKIERAKGLYKADKVAQIKRSSENPMMDTIYKDILKNSNNLLHR
;
A
#
# COMPACT_ATOMS: atom_id res chain seq x y z
N MET A 1 8.85 24.76 -9.32
CA MET A 1 8.27 24.38 -10.62
C MET A 1 6.88 24.98 -10.85
N ILE A 2 5.76 24.36 -10.39
CA ILE A 2 4.39 24.83 -10.74
C ILE A 2 4.18 26.33 -10.46
N ASN A 3 4.50 26.77 -9.23
CA ASN A 3 4.38 28.19 -8.85
C ASN A 3 5.34 29.10 -9.64
N GLU A 4 6.56 28.64 -9.91
CA GLU A 4 7.58 29.42 -10.64
C GLU A 4 7.22 29.57 -12.13
N SER A 5 6.49 28.60 -12.69
CA SER A 5 5.94 28.65 -14.05
C SER A 5 4.68 29.51 -14.15
N GLY A 6 4.19 30.09 -13.04
CA GLY A 6 2.96 30.91 -13.03
C GLY A 6 1.67 30.12 -13.21
N ILE A 7 1.70 28.79 -13.03
CA ILE A 7 0.52 27.93 -13.16
C ILE A 7 -0.32 28.02 -11.90
N LYS A 8 -1.58 28.43 -12.05
CA LYS A 8 -2.58 28.38 -10.98
C LYS A 8 -3.22 27.01 -10.93
N PHE A 9 -2.64 26.12 -10.13
CA PHE A 9 -2.98 24.69 -10.13
C PHE A 9 -4.47 24.40 -9.84
N ASP A 10 -5.12 25.22 -9.03
CA ASP A 10 -6.53 25.12 -8.67
C ASP A 10 -7.51 25.55 -9.79
N GLU A 11 -7.02 26.24 -10.81
CA GLU A 11 -7.79 26.66 -12.00
C GLU A 11 -7.57 25.72 -13.21
N VAL A 12 -6.69 24.72 -13.11
CA VAL A 12 -6.37 23.80 -14.22
C VAL A 12 -7.48 22.76 -14.41
N GLU A 13 -7.87 22.52 -15.67
CA GLU A 13 -8.80 21.44 -16.02
C GLU A 13 -8.14 20.06 -15.87
N GLY A 14 -8.90 19.11 -15.33
CA GLY A 14 -8.38 17.74 -15.14
C GLY A 14 -8.25 17.01 -16.47
N GLU A 15 -7.09 16.41 -16.70
CA GLU A 15 -6.81 15.55 -17.85
C GLU A 15 -6.64 14.08 -17.44
N SER A 16 -6.87 13.18 -18.39
CA SER A 16 -6.63 11.74 -18.20
C SER A 16 -5.14 11.40 -18.27
N LEU A 17 -4.73 10.38 -17.52
CA LEU A 17 -3.38 9.80 -17.65
C LEU A 17 -3.19 9.13 -19.02
N ASP A 18 -1.93 9.04 -19.44
CA ASP A 18 -1.55 8.43 -20.72
C ASP A 18 -1.74 6.90 -20.75
N THR A 19 -2.20 6.40 -21.89
CA THR A 19 -2.25 4.97 -22.16
C THR A 19 -0.86 4.46 -22.61
N PRO A 20 -0.49 3.20 -22.28
CA PRO A 20 -1.29 2.17 -21.63
C PRO A 20 -1.30 2.23 -20.09
N PHE A 21 -0.47 3.06 -19.46
CA PHE A 21 -0.24 3.05 -18.00
C PHE A 21 -1.22 3.90 -17.18
N SER A 22 -2.37 4.23 -17.74
CA SER A 22 -3.40 5.06 -17.09
C SER A 22 -4.20 4.31 -16.01
N LEU A 23 -4.19 2.98 -16.03
CA LEU A 23 -4.95 2.14 -15.12
C LEU A 23 -4.18 1.82 -13.85
N TYR A 24 -4.82 2.04 -12.70
CA TYR A 24 -4.32 1.68 -11.38
C TYR A 24 -5.40 0.96 -10.56
N SER A 25 -4.97 0.12 -9.62
CA SER A 25 -5.85 -0.51 -8.66
C SER A 25 -5.92 0.28 -7.36
N GLY A 26 -7.02 0.14 -6.62
CA GLY A 26 -7.14 0.67 -5.26
C GLY A 26 -6.06 0.12 -4.32
N GLY A 27 -5.70 -1.16 -4.47
CA GLY A 27 -4.55 -1.77 -3.80
C GLY A 27 -3.23 -1.03 -4.06
N GLY A 28 -2.95 -0.63 -5.30
CA GLY A 28 -1.77 0.16 -5.62
C GLY A 28 -1.81 1.57 -5.03
N VAL A 29 -2.97 2.21 -4.99
CA VAL A 29 -3.14 3.58 -4.45
C VAL A 29 -2.83 3.65 -2.95
N ILE A 30 -3.16 2.61 -2.18
CA ILE A 30 -2.94 2.61 -0.72
C ILE A 30 -1.49 2.31 -0.33
N PHE A 31 -0.57 2.00 -1.25
CA PHE A 31 0.86 1.83 -0.91
C PHE A 31 1.46 3.01 -0.14
N GLY A 32 0.89 4.21 -0.31
CA GLY A 32 1.39 5.42 0.34
C GLY A 32 1.21 5.49 1.86
N VAL A 33 0.42 4.59 2.48
CA VAL A 33 0.19 4.56 3.93
C VAL A 33 0.79 3.30 4.55
N THR A 34 1.21 3.38 5.82
CA THR A 34 1.70 2.20 6.55
C THR A 34 0.61 1.12 6.67
N GLY A 35 0.93 -0.09 6.23
CA GLY A 35 0.06 -1.25 6.15
C GLY A 35 -0.67 -1.39 4.82
N GLY A 36 -0.57 -0.39 3.93
CA GLY A 36 -1.25 -0.41 2.63
C GLY A 36 -0.60 -1.37 1.63
N VAL A 37 0.72 -1.59 1.71
CA VAL A 37 1.40 -2.60 0.88
C VAL A 37 0.94 -3.98 1.33
N THR A 38 0.95 -4.24 2.64
CA THR A 38 0.38 -5.47 3.20
C THR A 38 -1.05 -5.69 2.77
N GLU A 39 -1.92 -4.69 2.95
CA GLU A 39 -3.33 -4.81 2.58
C GLU A 39 -3.49 -5.15 1.09
N SER A 40 -2.71 -4.55 0.20
CA SER A 40 -2.75 -4.86 -1.22
C SER A 40 -2.27 -6.28 -1.56
N VAL A 41 -1.23 -6.77 -0.89
CA VAL A 41 -0.73 -8.15 -1.06
C VAL A 41 -1.83 -9.11 -0.61
N ILE A 42 -2.38 -8.91 0.58
CA ILE A 42 -3.43 -9.78 1.14
C ILE A 42 -4.67 -9.78 0.26
N ARG A 43 -5.15 -8.62 -0.22
CA ARG A 43 -6.30 -8.54 -1.15
C ARG A 43 -6.13 -9.42 -2.40
N THR A 44 -4.90 -9.62 -2.85
CA THR A 44 -4.58 -10.41 -4.04
C THR A 44 -4.67 -11.91 -3.77
N ILE A 45 -4.29 -12.37 -2.58
CA ILE A 45 -4.24 -13.79 -2.21
C ILE A 45 -5.43 -14.27 -1.35
N TYR A 46 -6.29 -13.35 -0.90
CA TYR A 46 -7.45 -13.64 -0.07
C TYR A 46 -8.54 -14.39 -0.83
N GLU A 47 -9.17 -15.39 -0.21
CA GLU A 47 -10.15 -16.27 -0.90
C GLU A 47 -11.43 -15.54 -1.29
N ASP A 48 -12.01 -14.74 -0.38
CA ASP A 48 -13.25 -14.03 -0.65
C ASP A 48 -12.98 -12.80 -1.54
N GLN A 49 -13.20 -13.02 -2.83
CA GLN A 49 -13.01 -12.01 -3.86
C GLN A 49 -14.17 -10.99 -3.91
N SER A 50 -15.22 -11.13 -3.09
CA SER A 50 -16.38 -10.25 -3.06
C SER A 50 -16.10 -8.88 -2.42
N GLN A 51 -17.05 -7.95 -2.55
CA GLN A 51 -17.00 -6.67 -1.82
C GLN A 51 -17.07 -6.85 -0.30
N LYS A 52 -17.67 -7.95 0.18
CA LYS A 52 -17.74 -8.25 1.61
C LYS A 52 -16.35 -8.61 2.12
N GLY A 53 -15.66 -9.55 1.49
CA GLY A 53 -14.26 -9.89 1.80
C GLY A 53 -13.35 -8.67 1.82
N LEU A 54 -13.47 -7.77 0.84
CA LEU A 54 -12.72 -6.51 0.83
C LEU A 54 -13.04 -5.57 1.99
N LYS A 55 -14.28 -5.56 2.49
CA LYS A 55 -14.66 -4.78 3.68
C LYS A 55 -14.10 -5.42 4.95
N ASP A 56 -14.19 -6.73 5.04
CA ASP A 56 -13.71 -7.48 6.21
C ASP A 56 -12.20 -7.26 6.41
N LEU A 57 -11.41 -7.25 5.33
CA LEU A 57 -9.98 -6.94 5.35
C LEU A 57 -9.64 -5.55 5.93
N GLN A 58 -10.54 -4.56 5.85
CA GLN A 58 -10.29 -3.21 6.38
C GLN A 58 -10.22 -3.18 7.90
N PHE A 59 -10.80 -4.18 8.57
CA PHE A 59 -10.93 -4.26 10.02
C PHE A 59 -9.92 -5.23 10.67
N VAL A 60 -9.06 -5.87 9.89
CA VAL A 60 -8.06 -6.85 10.36
C VAL A 60 -6.91 -6.19 11.15
N GLY A 61 -6.85 -4.85 11.19
CA GLY A 61 -5.85 -4.12 11.98
C GLY A 61 -4.60 -3.69 11.19
N MET A 62 -4.62 -3.82 9.86
CA MET A 62 -3.50 -3.37 9.01
C MET A 62 -3.40 -1.83 8.94
N ARG A 63 -4.53 -1.13 9.08
CA ARG A 63 -4.63 0.33 8.96
C ARG A 63 -4.34 1.03 10.29
N GLY A 64 -3.96 2.30 10.22
CA GLY A 64 -3.71 3.15 11.40
C GLY A 64 -2.28 3.67 11.48
N MET A 65 -2.02 4.51 12.48
CA MET A 65 -0.78 5.29 12.61
C MET A 65 0.18 4.77 13.68
N ASP A 66 -0.16 3.67 14.35
CA ASP A 66 0.67 3.09 15.41
C ASP A 66 2.05 2.67 14.87
N GLY A 67 3.06 2.79 15.72
CA GLY A 67 4.46 2.56 15.35
C GLY A 67 4.75 1.12 14.93
N VAL A 68 4.10 0.16 15.60
CA VAL A 68 4.12 -1.26 15.27
C VAL A 68 2.70 -1.76 15.37
N LYS A 69 2.24 -2.49 14.35
CA LYS A 69 0.96 -3.20 14.34
C LYS A 69 1.23 -4.67 14.06
N VAL A 70 0.43 -5.53 14.66
CA VAL A 70 0.44 -6.97 14.42
C VAL A 70 -0.98 -7.36 14.06
N CYS A 71 -1.13 -8.07 12.95
CA CYS A 71 -2.42 -8.66 12.58
C CYS A 71 -2.23 -10.12 12.19
N GLU A 72 -3.26 -10.91 12.47
CA GLU A 72 -3.31 -12.31 12.08
C GLU A 72 -4.48 -12.53 11.14
N ILE A 73 -4.25 -13.32 10.09
CA ILE A 73 -5.26 -13.60 9.07
C ILE A 73 -5.11 -15.02 8.56
N GLU A 74 -6.23 -15.70 8.38
CA GLU A 74 -6.27 -17.03 7.76
C GLU A 74 -6.40 -16.88 6.24
N ILE A 75 -5.52 -17.55 5.49
CA ILE A 75 -5.54 -17.61 4.02
C ILE A 75 -5.27 -19.05 3.59
N ASN A 76 -6.21 -19.67 2.88
CA ASN A 76 -6.17 -21.06 2.41
C ASN A 76 -5.87 -22.06 3.53
N GLY A 77 -6.48 -21.85 4.71
CA GLY A 77 -6.26 -22.68 5.91
C GLY A 77 -4.90 -22.46 6.59
N LEU A 78 -4.10 -21.49 6.16
CA LEU A 78 -2.85 -21.09 6.80
C LEU A 78 -3.08 -19.84 7.63
N GLN A 79 -2.79 -19.91 8.94
CA GLN A 79 -2.78 -18.74 9.80
C GLN A 79 -1.47 -17.96 9.56
N LEU A 80 -1.60 -16.76 9.01
CA LEU A 80 -0.47 -15.85 8.77
C LEU A 80 -0.42 -14.79 9.86
N LYS A 81 0.75 -14.63 10.48
CA LYS A 81 1.03 -13.54 11.41
C LYS A 81 1.88 -12.48 10.73
N ILE A 82 1.36 -11.25 10.68
CA ILE A 82 1.94 -10.16 9.90
C ILE A 82 2.35 -9.01 10.81
N GLY A 83 3.59 -8.55 10.67
CA GLY A 83 4.11 -7.35 11.33
C GLY A 83 4.08 -6.15 10.40
N ILE A 84 3.65 -4.99 10.90
CA ILE A 84 3.62 -3.73 10.14
C ILE A 84 4.34 -2.66 10.95
N VAL A 85 5.46 -2.18 10.42
CA VAL A 85 6.33 -1.19 11.06
C VAL A 85 6.19 0.17 10.39
N SER A 86 5.85 1.17 11.20
CA SER A 86 5.72 2.57 10.83
C SER A 86 6.88 3.36 11.44
N GLY A 87 7.88 3.67 10.64
CA GLY A 87 9.10 4.36 11.07
C GLY A 87 10.25 3.42 11.44
N LEU A 88 11.48 3.72 10.97
CA LEU A 88 12.66 2.90 11.27
C LEU A 88 12.98 2.81 12.78
N ALA A 89 12.64 3.84 13.56
CA ALA A 89 12.78 3.82 15.02
C ALA A 89 11.97 2.71 15.70
N ASN A 90 10.99 2.11 15.00
CA ASN A 90 10.20 0.99 15.48
C ASN A 90 10.66 -0.36 14.90
N ALA A 91 11.51 -0.37 13.88
CA ALA A 91 11.95 -1.61 13.22
C ALA A 91 12.80 -2.49 14.13
N GLU A 92 13.69 -1.88 14.92
CA GLU A 92 14.57 -2.60 15.85
C GLU A 92 13.78 -3.47 16.85
N LYS A 93 12.62 -3.00 17.31
CA LYS A 93 11.76 -3.77 18.23
C LYS A 93 11.27 -5.07 17.61
N ILE A 94 10.87 -5.03 16.34
CA ILE A 94 10.42 -6.24 15.62
C ILE A 94 11.60 -7.16 15.35
N ILE A 95 12.74 -6.62 14.90
CA ILE A 95 13.96 -7.40 14.65
C ILE A 95 14.39 -8.16 15.92
N GLN A 96 14.49 -7.47 17.06
CA GLN A 96 14.85 -8.09 18.33
C GLN A 96 13.83 -9.15 18.79
N SER A 97 12.53 -8.93 18.54
CA SER A 97 11.48 -9.90 18.89
C SER A 97 11.60 -11.19 18.05
N ILE A 98 11.98 -11.06 16.77
CA ILE A 98 12.23 -12.19 15.87
C ILE A 98 13.51 -12.92 16.27
N GLU A 99 14.63 -12.20 16.42
CA GLU A 99 15.94 -12.79 16.73
C GLU A 99 15.97 -13.49 18.10
N SER A 100 15.24 -12.96 19.09
CA SER A 100 15.12 -13.60 20.41
C SER A 100 14.19 -14.81 20.44
N GLY A 101 13.47 -15.10 19.33
CA GLY A 101 12.45 -16.14 19.27
C GLY A 101 11.19 -15.84 20.08
N LYS A 102 11.03 -14.60 20.57
CA LYS A 102 9.85 -14.16 21.32
C LYS A 102 8.60 -14.14 20.44
N GLU A 103 8.76 -13.70 19.19
CA GLU A 103 7.67 -13.67 18.22
C GLU A 103 8.09 -14.20 16.85
N HIS A 104 7.17 -14.92 16.21
CA HIS A 104 7.25 -15.32 14.81
C HIS A 104 6.38 -14.38 13.94
N PHE A 105 6.83 -14.10 12.72
CA PHE A 105 6.07 -13.37 11.70
C PHE A 105 6.33 -14.02 10.33
N ASP A 106 5.28 -14.23 9.55
CA ASP A 106 5.36 -14.80 8.19
C ASP A 106 5.63 -13.71 7.14
N PHE A 107 5.20 -12.49 7.44
CA PHE A 107 5.38 -11.33 6.57
C PHE A 107 5.55 -10.06 7.39
N VAL A 108 6.49 -9.19 7.00
CA VAL A 108 6.73 -7.90 7.66
C VAL A 108 6.80 -6.78 6.64
N GLU A 109 5.92 -5.78 6.78
CA GLU A 109 6.05 -4.50 6.07
C GLU A 109 6.85 -3.51 6.92
N VAL A 110 7.87 -2.89 6.34
CA VAL A 110 8.65 -1.83 7.00
C VAL A 110 8.62 -0.55 6.18
N MET A 111 8.01 0.49 6.73
CA MET A 111 8.02 1.83 6.18
C MET A 111 8.99 2.71 6.96
N ALA A 112 9.93 3.36 6.28
CA ALA A 112 10.95 4.16 6.96
C ALA A 112 10.40 5.41 7.65
N CYS A 113 9.36 6.01 7.07
CA CYS A 113 8.72 7.22 7.57
C CYS A 113 7.48 6.88 8.42
N ASN A 114 7.27 7.61 9.52
CA ASN A 114 6.07 7.47 10.34
C ASN A 114 4.81 7.80 9.51
N GLY A 115 3.90 6.84 9.42
CA GLY A 115 2.66 6.92 8.64
C GLY A 115 2.79 6.47 7.18
N GLY A 116 4.00 6.10 6.72
CA GLY A 116 4.26 5.68 5.35
C GLY A 116 4.72 6.84 4.47
N CYS A 117 4.65 6.65 3.15
CA CYS A 117 5.10 7.63 2.16
C CYS A 117 4.37 8.98 2.26
N ILE A 118 3.13 9.01 2.76
CA ILE A 118 2.40 10.27 3.06
C ILE A 118 3.11 11.19 4.05
N GLY A 119 4.00 10.62 4.89
CA GLY A 119 4.86 11.31 5.84
C GLY A 119 6.30 11.47 5.37
N GLY A 120 6.60 11.15 4.11
CA GLY A 120 7.93 11.23 3.53
C GLY A 120 8.49 12.65 3.49
N ALA A 121 9.82 12.77 3.57
CA ALA A 121 10.51 14.05 3.67
C ALA A 121 10.33 14.98 2.44
N GLY A 122 10.01 14.41 1.27
CA GLY A 122 9.74 15.20 0.05
C GLY A 122 8.34 15.82 -0.01
N GLN A 123 7.46 15.51 0.96
CA GLN A 123 6.11 16.06 0.97
C GLN A 123 6.09 17.49 1.54
N PRO A 124 5.09 18.32 1.18
CA PRO A 124 4.89 19.62 1.82
C PRO A 124 4.84 19.48 3.34
N PHE A 125 5.31 20.51 4.05
CA PHE A 125 5.30 20.49 5.51
C PHE A 125 3.90 20.26 6.07
N GLY A 126 3.80 19.46 7.12
CA GLY A 126 2.54 19.14 7.77
C GLY A 126 2.74 18.36 9.06
N LEU A 127 1.93 18.69 10.06
CA LEU A 127 1.89 17.97 11.34
C LEU A 127 1.13 16.63 11.20
N ASN A 128 1.04 15.87 12.28
CA ASN A 128 0.37 14.56 12.28
C ASN A 128 -1.07 14.60 11.76
N LYS A 129 -1.83 15.65 12.08
CA LYS A 129 -3.20 15.83 11.54
C LYS A 129 -3.19 15.87 10.01
N THR A 130 -2.27 16.59 9.39
CA THR A 130 -2.12 16.66 7.93
C THR A 130 -1.80 15.29 7.34
N LYS A 131 -0.92 14.51 7.99
CA LYS A 131 -0.58 13.15 7.56
C LYS A 131 -1.80 12.23 7.60
N ILE A 132 -2.62 12.31 8.65
CA ILE A 132 -3.88 11.56 8.74
C ILE A 132 -4.84 11.92 7.62
N GLU A 133 -4.98 13.21 7.28
CA GLU A 133 -5.83 13.63 6.16
C GLU A 133 -5.30 13.12 4.80
N ARG A 134 -3.96 13.08 4.60
CA ARG A 134 -3.37 12.46 3.41
C ARG A 134 -3.71 10.98 3.31
N ALA A 135 -3.61 10.23 4.42
CA ALA A 135 -4.00 8.82 4.46
C ALA A 135 -5.48 8.63 4.09
N LYS A 136 -6.38 9.46 4.66
CA LYS A 136 -7.81 9.45 4.30
C LYS A 136 -8.05 9.69 2.82
N GLY A 137 -7.26 10.57 2.19
CA GLY A 137 -7.31 10.82 0.75
C GLY A 137 -7.04 9.55 -0.06
N LEU A 138 -5.99 8.80 0.28
CA LEU A 138 -5.64 7.54 -0.38
C LEU A 138 -6.73 6.46 -0.20
N TYR A 139 -7.27 6.32 1.01
CA TYR A 139 -8.38 5.39 1.25
C TYR A 139 -9.68 5.80 0.53
N LYS A 140 -9.92 7.11 0.36
CA LYS A 140 -11.05 7.61 -0.45
C LYS A 140 -10.86 7.25 -1.92
N ALA A 141 -9.65 7.42 -2.45
CA ALA A 141 -9.30 7.05 -3.82
C ALA A 141 -9.44 5.53 -4.06
N ASP A 142 -8.96 4.70 -3.13
CA ASP A 142 -9.19 3.25 -3.14
C ASP A 142 -10.68 2.90 -3.15
N LYS A 143 -11.50 3.56 -2.31
CA LYS A 143 -12.94 3.30 -2.25
C LYS A 143 -13.65 3.55 -3.58
N VAL A 144 -13.25 4.57 -4.34
CA VAL A 144 -13.88 4.91 -5.64
C VAL A 144 -13.20 4.25 -6.85
N ALA A 145 -12.02 3.66 -6.69
CA ALA A 145 -11.33 2.94 -7.75
C ALA A 145 -12.19 1.78 -8.29
N GLN A 146 -12.24 1.61 -9.61
CA GLN A 146 -13.01 0.52 -10.24
C GLN A 146 -12.30 -0.82 -10.08
N ILE A 147 -10.97 -0.82 -10.21
CA ILE A 147 -10.12 -1.98 -10.01
C ILE A 147 -9.69 -1.99 -8.54
N LYS A 148 -9.97 -3.06 -7.79
CA LYS A 148 -9.66 -3.10 -6.34
C LYS A 148 -8.33 -3.78 -6.06
N ARG A 149 -7.98 -4.78 -6.86
CA ARG A 149 -6.78 -5.60 -6.66
C ARG A 149 -5.76 -5.32 -7.75
N SER A 150 -4.48 -5.41 -7.41
CA SER A 150 -3.40 -5.22 -8.38
C SER A 150 -3.42 -6.30 -9.47
N SER A 151 -3.84 -7.52 -9.13
CA SER A 151 -4.04 -8.63 -10.07
C SER A 151 -5.21 -8.45 -11.04
N GLU A 152 -6.13 -7.52 -10.77
CA GLU A 152 -7.29 -7.24 -11.65
C GLU A 152 -6.97 -6.15 -12.68
N ASN A 153 -5.75 -5.61 -12.71
CA ASN A 153 -5.37 -4.60 -13.68
C ASN A 153 -5.08 -5.26 -15.05
N PRO A 154 -5.91 -5.05 -16.08
CA PRO A 154 -5.77 -5.75 -17.37
C PRO A 154 -4.48 -5.39 -18.11
N MET A 155 -3.89 -4.24 -17.80
CA MET A 155 -2.60 -3.84 -18.37
C MET A 155 -1.48 -4.74 -17.84
N MET A 156 -1.52 -5.10 -16.55
CA MET A 156 -0.51 -5.99 -15.95
C MET A 156 -0.54 -7.37 -16.60
N ASP A 157 -1.73 -7.89 -16.88
CA ASP A 157 -1.90 -9.14 -17.64
C ASP A 157 -1.15 -9.12 -18.98
N THR A 158 -1.26 -8.01 -19.72
CA THR A 158 -0.56 -7.83 -21.01
C THR A 158 0.96 -7.79 -20.80
N ILE A 159 1.44 -7.03 -19.81
CA ILE A 159 2.87 -6.97 -19.50
C ILE A 159 3.44 -8.34 -19.15
N TYR A 160 2.78 -9.08 -18.26
CA TYR A 160 3.28 -10.36 -17.78
C TYR A 160 3.19 -11.46 -18.86
N LYS A 161 2.15 -11.46 -19.69
CA LYS A 161 1.95 -12.48 -20.74
C LYS A 161 2.81 -12.23 -21.99
N ASP A 162 3.10 -10.97 -22.32
CA ASP A 162 3.78 -10.63 -23.57
C ASP A 162 5.21 -10.15 -23.33
N ILE A 163 5.38 -9.04 -22.59
CA ILE A 163 6.68 -8.36 -22.45
C ILE A 163 7.62 -9.13 -21.51
N LEU A 164 7.10 -9.59 -20.37
CA LEU A 164 7.90 -10.19 -19.31
C LEU A 164 7.91 -11.72 -19.31
N LYS A 165 7.24 -12.37 -20.28
CA LYS A 165 7.04 -13.83 -20.33
C LYS A 165 8.30 -14.66 -20.07
N ASN A 166 9.46 -14.19 -20.54
CA ASN A 166 10.75 -14.86 -20.41
C ASN A 166 11.81 -14.00 -19.70
N SER A 167 11.40 -12.91 -19.05
CA SER A 167 12.30 -11.84 -18.59
C SER A 167 12.22 -11.65 -17.07
N ASN A 168 12.33 -12.74 -16.32
CA ASN A 168 12.24 -12.72 -14.85
C ASN A 168 13.32 -11.85 -14.19
N ASN A 169 14.44 -11.61 -14.89
CA ASN A 169 15.55 -10.78 -14.42
C ASN A 169 15.33 -9.26 -14.55
N LEU A 170 14.23 -8.80 -15.16
CA LEU A 170 13.96 -7.37 -15.32
C LEU A 170 13.34 -6.74 -14.08
N LEU A 171 12.54 -7.50 -13.32
CA LEU A 171 11.84 -7.00 -12.14
C LEU A 171 12.49 -7.40 -10.81
N HIS A 172 13.36 -8.43 -10.86
CA HIS A 172 14.11 -8.92 -9.70
C HIS A 172 15.55 -9.18 -10.13
N ARG A 173 16.50 -8.86 -9.25
CA ARG A 173 17.94 -9.15 -9.44
C ARG A 173 18.28 -10.54 -8.95
#